data_AF-A0A2T1DD95-F1
#
_entry.id   AF-A0A2T1DD95-F1
#
_cell.length_a   1.000
_cell.length_b   1.000
_cell.length_c   1.000
_cell.angle_alpha   90.00
_cell.angle_beta   90.00
_cell.angle_gamma   90.00
#
_symmetry.space_group_name_H-M   'P 1'
#
loop_
_entity.id
_entity.type
_entity.pdbx_description
1 polymer ?
#
loop_
_entity_poly.entity_id
_entity_poly.type
_entity_poly.pdbx_seq_one_letter_code
_entity_poly.pdbx_strand_id
1 'polypeptide(L)'
;MLADSWKLVGAVNFYRPSTALPGALMATLTNRVIKVKTTSSTPNLWRRAAYMRQVVDRAELESRVVPLNQETIFELSPLSDRYGLVFLPVRWLPDLTVWVWEYTGKDPDTLKTDLTRIESKIDNLSS
;
A
#
# COMPACT_ATOMS: atom_id res chain seq x y z
N MET A 1 -3.75 -12.47 -16.23
CA MET A 1 -3.62 -11.04 -16.57
C MET A 1 -4.41 -10.27 -15.51
N LEU A 2 -3.74 -9.76 -14.47
CA LEU A 2 -4.33 -8.96 -13.38
C LEU A 2 -4.19 -7.43 -13.64
N ALA A 3 -3.78 -7.06 -14.86
CA ALA A 3 -3.23 -5.74 -15.16
C ALA A 3 -4.28 -4.61 -15.14
N ASP A 4 -5.57 -4.91 -15.39
CA ASP A 4 -6.55 -3.87 -15.76
C ASP A 4 -7.63 -3.59 -14.71
N SER A 5 -7.51 -4.14 -13.49
CA SER A 5 -8.56 -4.00 -12.46
C SER A 5 -8.08 -3.26 -11.21
N TRP A 6 -7.62 -2.02 -11.39
CA TRP A 6 -7.19 -1.15 -10.31
C TRP A 6 -7.84 0.23 -10.42
N LYS A 7 -8.43 0.72 -9.34
CA LYS A 7 -9.00 2.07 -9.24
C LYS A 7 -8.14 2.90 -8.30
N LEU A 8 -7.69 4.08 -8.75
CA LEU A 8 -6.99 5.01 -7.87
C LEU A 8 -7.95 5.52 -6.80
N VAL A 9 -7.58 5.31 -5.54
CA VAL A 9 -8.36 5.75 -4.37
C VAL A 9 -7.88 7.12 -3.91
N GLY A 10 -6.56 7.35 -3.98
CA GLY A 10 -5.99 8.63 -3.64
C GLY A 10 -4.47 8.63 -3.64
N ALA A 11 -3.92 9.80 -3.37
CA ALA A 11 -2.50 10.00 -3.19
C ALA A 11 -2.24 10.95 -2.02
N VAL A 12 -1.13 10.71 -1.33
CA VAL A 12 -0.68 11.51 -0.20
C VAL A 12 0.75 11.96 -0.49
N ASN A 13 0.96 13.27 -0.45
CA ASN A 13 2.28 13.88 -0.68
C ASN A 13 2.84 14.40 0.64
N PHE A 14 4.07 14.01 0.94
CA PHE A 14 4.83 14.48 2.09
C PHE A 14 6.03 15.27 1.60
N TYR A 15 6.07 16.55 1.97
CA TYR A 15 7.24 17.40 1.80
C TYR A 15 7.89 17.57 3.16
N ARG A 16 9.19 17.31 3.27
CA ARG A 16 9.92 17.25 4.55
C ARG A 16 9.19 16.39 5.60
N PRO A 17 9.03 15.07 5.35
CA PRO A 17 8.53 14.08 6.30
C PRO A 17 8.92 14.24 7.78
N SER A 18 10.11 14.77 8.09
CA SER A 18 10.53 15.05 9.47
C SER A 18 9.58 15.97 10.24
N THR A 19 8.90 16.87 9.54
CA THR A 19 7.97 17.86 10.11
C THR A 19 6.53 17.66 9.66
N ALA A 20 6.28 16.70 8.77
CA ALA A 20 4.97 16.46 8.21
C ALA A 20 4.06 15.75 9.23
N LEU A 21 2.80 16.20 9.30
CA LEU A 21 1.77 15.46 10.01
C LEU A 21 1.50 14.11 9.31
N PRO A 22 1.05 13.08 10.04
CA PRO A 22 0.59 11.83 9.43
C PRO A 22 -0.42 12.10 8.33
N GLY A 23 -0.20 11.50 7.17
CA GLY A 23 -1.09 11.66 6.04
C GLY A 23 -2.17 10.59 6.11
N ALA A 24 -3.43 11.01 6.30
CA ALA A 24 -4.56 10.11 6.38
C ALA A 24 -5.34 10.10 5.06
N LEU A 25 -5.56 8.91 4.52
CA LEU A 25 -6.48 8.66 3.42
C LEU A 25 -7.68 7.91 3.98
N MET A 26 -8.85 8.55 4.01
CA MET A 26 -10.10 7.88 4.37
C MET A 26 -10.73 7.36 3.09
N ALA A 27 -10.92 6.05 3.00
CA ALA A 27 -11.52 5.44 1.83
C ALA A 27 -12.56 4.40 2.24
N THR A 28 -13.72 4.45 1.58
CA THR A 28 -14.64 3.32 1.59
C THR A 28 -14.19 2.38 0.49
N LEU A 29 -13.70 1.21 0.87
CA LEU A 29 -13.21 0.23 -0.09
C LEU A 29 -14.22 -0.91 -0.20
N THR A 30 -14.58 -1.24 -1.43
CA THR A 30 -15.36 -2.42 -1.79
C THR A 30 -14.50 -3.69 -1.77
N ASN A 31 -13.17 -3.57 -1.91
CA ASN A 31 -12.24 -4.69 -1.85
C ASN A 31 -11.14 -4.48 -0.80
N ARG A 32 -10.68 -5.57 -0.17
CA ARG A 32 -9.63 -5.55 0.87
C ARG A 32 -8.23 -5.51 0.28
N VAL A 33 -8.10 -5.82 -1.01
CA VAL A 33 -6.81 -5.82 -1.68
C VAL A 33 -6.52 -4.43 -2.22
N ILE A 34 -5.48 -3.83 -1.68
CA ILE A 34 -4.97 -2.53 -2.12
C ILE A 34 -3.59 -2.68 -2.73
N LYS A 35 -3.25 -1.72 -3.57
CA LYS A 35 -1.92 -1.54 -4.11
C LYS A 35 -1.40 -0.19 -3.66
N VAL A 36 -0.19 -0.18 -3.15
CA VAL A 36 0.49 1.03 -2.70
C VAL A 36 1.76 1.19 -3.50
N LYS A 37 1.93 2.36 -4.10
CA LYS A 37 3.18 2.75 -4.76
C LYS A 37 3.76 3.92 -4.03
N THR A 38 5.06 3.92 -3.84
CA THR A 38 5.79 5.07 -3.32
C THR A 38 6.75 5.61 -4.36
N THR A 39 7.01 6.92 -4.31
CA THR A 39 8.14 7.54 -4.99
C THR A 39 8.75 8.62 -4.11
N SER A 40 10.06 8.77 -4.21
CA SER A 40 10.87 9.79 -3.57
C SER A 40 12.06 10.08 -4.48
N SER A 41 12.63 11.28 -4.36
CA SER A 41 13.95 11.58 -4.96
C SER A 41 15.09 10.76 -4.35
N THR A 42 14.87 10.11 -3.21
CA THR A 42 15.88 9.32 -2.50
C THR A 42 16.22 8.03 -3.26
N PRO A 43 17.52 7.67 -3.41
CA PRO A 43 17.92 6.41 -4.02
C PRO A 43 17.50 5.18 -3.19
N ASN A 44 17.30 4.05 -3.87
CA ASN A 44 16.85 2.76 -3.31
C ASN A 44 17.86 2.01 -2.43
N LEU A 45 18.81 2.73 -1.82
CA LEU A 45 19.68 2.14 -0.79
C LEU A 45 18.88 1.74 0.45
N TRP A 46 17.85 2.52 0.77
CA TRP A 46 16.97 2.29 1.90
C TRP A 46 15.70 1.56 1.44
N ARG A 47 15.28 0.56 2.22
CA ARG A 47 14.14 -0.30 1.82
C ARG A 47 12.77 0.23 2.20
N ARG A 48 12.68 1.21 3.11
CA ARG A 48 11.41 1.63 3.74
C ARG A 48 11.09 3.10 3.48
N ALA A 49 9.87 3.37 3.01
CA ALA A 49 9.33 4.72 2.85
C ALA A 49 8.50 5.17 4.05
N ALA A 50 7.62 4.31 4.54
CA ALA A 50 6.64 4.67 5.56
C ALA A 50 6.16 3.43 6.34
N TYR A 51 5.40 3.69 7.39
CA TYR A 51 4.47 2.73 7.97
C TYR A 51 3.05 3.09 7.55
N MET A 52 2.28 2.12 7.09
CA MET A 52 0.86 2.24 6.80
C MET A 52 0.08 1.61 7.94
N ARG A 53 -0.84 2.37 8.53
CA ARG A 53 -1.73 1.91 9.59
C ARG A 53 -3.16 1.83 9.09
N GLN A 54 -3.81 0.70 9.30
CA GLN A 54 -5.26 0.55 9.10
C GLN A 54 -5.97 1.04 10.36
N VAL A 55 -6.88 2.01 10.20
CA VAL A 55 -7.66 2.61 11.30
C VAL A 55 -9.15 2.42 11.03
N VAL A 56 -9.86 1.84 11.99
CA VAL A 56 -11.33 1.67 11.96
C VAL A 56 -11.89 2.24 13.26
N ASP A 57 -12.87 3.12 13.17
CA ASP A 57 -13.50 3.77 14.35
C ASP A 57 -12.51 4.35 15.37
N ARG A 58 -11.41 4.94 14.86
CA ARG A 58 -10.28 5.52 15.63
C ARG A 58 -9.39 4.50 16.34
N ALA A 59 -9.62 3.21 16.17
CA ALA A 59 -8.72 2.15 16.61
C ALA A 59 -7.73 1.77 15.51
N GLU A 60 -6.44 1.70 15.85
CA GLU A 60 -5.40 1.15 14.97
C GLU A 60 -5.48 -0.38 15.02
N LEU A 61 -5.68 -1.00 13.86
CA LEU A 61 -5.84 -2.45 13.74
C LEU A 61 -4.53 -3.14 13.37
N GLU A 62 -3.83 -2.58 12.39
CA GLU A 62 -2.65 -3.19 11.82
C GLU A 62 -1.68 -2.10 11.33
N SER A 63 -0.39 -2.37 11.46
CA SER A 63 0.69 -1.52 10.92
C SER A 63 1.57 -2.34 10.00
N ARG A 64 1.73 -1.90 8.75
CA ARG A 64 2.56 -2.54 7.73
C ARG A 64 3.67 -1.62 7.24
N VAL A 65 4.79 -2.21 6.87
CA VAL A 65 5.91 -1.48 6.27
C VAL A 65 5.62 -1.25 4.79
N VAL A 66 5.73 0.00 4.35
CA VAL A 66 5.62 0.37 2.93
C VAL A 66 7.03 0.58 2.37
N PRO A 67 7.43 -0.16 1.32
CA PRO A 67 8.76 -0.04 0.76
C PRO A 67 8.97 1.28 0.02
N LEU A 68 10.23 1.67 -0.15
CA LEU A 68 10.64 2.89 -0.87
C LEU A 68 10.76 2.66 -2.37
N ASN A 69 10.24 3.61 -3.15
CA ASN A 69 10.19 3.60 -4.62
C ASN A 69 9.74 2.27 -5.23
N GLN A 70 8.74 1.65 -4.63
CA GLN A 70 8.27 0.34 -5.03
C GLN A 70 6.75 0.29 -5.00
N GLU A 71 6.20 -0.58 -5.85
CA GLU A 71 4.80 -0.97 -5.83
C GLU A 71 4.62 -2.26 -5.02
N THR A 72 3.67 -2.28 -4.10
CA THR A 72 3.42 -3.43 -3.23
C THR A 72 1.92 -3.60 -3.02
N ILE A 73 1.47 -4.84 -3.07
CA ILE A 73 0.08 -5.21 -2.84
C ILE A 73 -0.08 -5.61 -1.37
N PHE A 74 -1.14 -5.11 -0.74
CA PHE A 74 -1.49 -5.43 0.64
C PHE A 74 -2.93 -5.95 0.67
N GLU A 75 -3.14 -7.07 1.36
CA GLU A 75 -4.47 -7.57 1.71
C GLU A 75 -4.85 -7.08 3.10
N LEU A 76 -5.83 -6.19 3.22
CA LEU A 76 -6.25 -5.59 4.49
C LEU A 76 -7.16 -6.52 5.29
N SER A 77 -7.17 -6.31 6.61
CA SER A 77 -8.01 -7.09 7.52
C SER A 77 -9.51 -6.86 7.24
N PRO A 78 -10.35 -7.91 7.27
CA PRO A 78 -11.75 -7.87 6.84
C PRO A 78 -12.73 -7.20 7.81
N LEU A 79 -12.24 -6.57 8.88
CA LEU A 79 -13.02 -6.17 10.05
C LEU A 79 -14.05 -5.06 9.78
N SER A 80 -13.88 -4.28 8.71
CA SER A 80 -14.83 -3.23 8.30
C SER A 80 -14.77 -2.98 6.80
N ASP A 81 -15.88 -2.50 6.24
CA ASP A 81 -16.06 -1.99 4.88
C ASP A 81 -15.57 -0.54 4.70
N ARG A 82 -15.27 0.15 5.81
CA ARG A 82 -14.77 1.51 5.82
C ARG A 82 -13.54 1.63 6.71
N TYR A 83 -12.45 2.12 6.13
CA TYR A 83 -11.21 2.26 6.87
C TYR A 83 -10.43 3.51 6.47
N GLY A 84 -9.71 4.02 7.45
CA GLY A 84 -8.64 4.98 7.26
C GLY A 84 -7.32 4.27 7.03
N LEU A 85 -6.56 4.74 6.06
CA LEU A 85 -5.15 4.41 5.91
C LEU A 85 -4.34 5.62 6.37
N VAL A 86 -3.57 5.46 7.43
CA VAL A 86 -2.68 6.51 7.94
C VAL A 86 -1.25 6.16 7.59
N PHE A 87 -0.60 7.03 6.83
CA PHE A 87 0.79 6.87 6.44
C PHE A 87 1.70 7.73 7.33
N LEU A 88 2.68 7.07 7.93
CA LEU A 88 3.73 7.66 8.74
C LEU A 88 5.05 7.56 8.00
N PRO A 89 5.44 8.60 7.24
CA PRO A 89 6.66 8.57 6.47
C PRO A 89 7.88 8.53 7.40
N VAL A 90 8.98 7.94 6.93
CA VAL A 90 10.22 7.99 7.69
C VAL A 90 10.79 9.41 7.66
N ARG A 91 11.19 9.92 8.84
CA ARG A 91 11.54 11.34 9.03
C ARG A 91 12.71 11.83 8.18
N TRP A 92 13.65 10.97 7.81
CA TRP A 92 14.86 11.39 7.08
C TRP A 92 14.61 11.58 5.58
N LEU A 93 13.47 11.14 5.05
CA LEU A 93 13.14 11.34 3.64
C LEU A 93 12.92 12.83 3.34
N PRO A 94 13.46 13.37 2.23
CA PRO A 94 13.24 14.75 1.82
C PRO A 94 11.82 14.97 1.28
N ASP A 95 11.33 13.99 0.53
CA ASP A 95 10.01 13.96 -0.11
C ASP A 95 9.53 12.51 -0.18
N LEU A 96 8.20 12.33 -0.13
CA LEU A 96 7.58 11.04 -0.37
C LEU A 96 6.18 11.27 -0.94
N THR A 97 5.89 10.66 -2.09
CA THR A 97 4.53 10.51 -2.58
C THR A 97 4.10 9.05 -2.41
N VAL A 98 2.90 8.87 -1.87
CA VAL A 98 2.25 7.57 -1.71
C VAL A 98 0.98 7.59 -2.53
N TRP A 99 0.83 6.65 -3.45
CA TRP A 99 -0.40 6.41 -4.18
C TRP A 99 -1.04 5.12 -3.72
N VAL A 100 -2.36 5.12 -3.63
CA VAL A 100 -3.15 3.98 -3.21
C VAL A 100 -4.19 3.67 -4.26
N TRP A 101 -4.20 2.42 -4.72
CA TRP A 101 -5.24 1.87 -5.58
C TRP A 101 -5.97 0.75 -4.87
N GLU A 102 -7.23 0.58 -5.22
CA GLU A 102 -8.08 -0.51 -4.81
C GLU A 102 -8.24 -1.49 -5.97
N TYR A 103 -8.22 -2.78 -5.66
CA TYR A 103 -8.50 -3.81 -6.65
C TYR A 103 -9.99 -3.84 -6.99
N THR A 104 -10.31 -3.77 -8.28
CA THR A 104 -11.71 -3.77 -8.78
C THR A 104 -12.10 -5.06 -9.50
N GLY A 105 -11.24 -6.08 -9.47
CA GLY A 105 -11.52 -7.35 -10.13
C GLY A 105 -12.56 -8.19 -9.39
N LYS A 106 -13.09 -9.21 -10.07
CA LYS A 106 -14.06 -10.15 -9.52
C LYS A 106 -13.32 -11.13 -8.59
N ASP A 107 -13.75 -11.18 -7.34
CA ASP A 107 -13.29 -12.03 -6.22
C ASP A 107 -11.84 -11.84 -5.71
N PRO A 108 -11.66 -11.39 -4.44
CA PRO A 108 -10.36 -11.35 -3.78
C PRO A 108 -9.81 -12.74 -3.41
N ASP A 109 -10.64 -13.79 -3.32
CA ASP A 109 -10.16 -15.15 -3.03
C ASP A 109 -9.40 -15.77 -4.23
N THR A 110 -9.75 -15.38 -5.46
CA THR A 110 -8.99 -15.75 -6.67
C THR A 110 -7.59 -15.14 -6.70
N LEU A 111 -7.39 -13.97 -6.06
CA LEU A 111 -6.10 -13.27 -6.01
C LEU A 111 -5.06 -14.02 -5.19
N LYS A 112 -5.44 -14.74 -4.12
CA LYS A 112 -4.50 -15.58 -3.35
C LYS A 112 -3.92 -16.69 -4.22
N THR A 113 -4.78 -17.31 -5.02
CA THR A 113 -4.39 -18.35 -5.99
C THR A 113 -3.49 -17.79 -7.08
N ASP A 114 -3.76 -16.57 -7.56
CA ASP A 114 -2.93 -15.95 -8.59
C ASP A 114 -1.60 -15.40 -8.04
N LEU A 115 -1.55 -14.89 -6.81
CA LEU A 115 -0.32 -14.43 -6.14
C LEU A 115 0.64 -15.59 -5.87
N THR A 116 0.14 -16.69 -5.30
CA THR A 116 0.94 -17.93 -5.13
C THR A 116 1.40 -18.51 -6.47
N ARG A 117 0.60 -18.35 -7.53
CA ARG A 117 0.99 -18.75 -8.89
C ARG A 117 2.04 -17.82 -9.52
N ILE A 118 2.07 -16.54 -9.16
CA ILE A 118 3.09 -15.59 -9.61
C ILE A 118 4.40 -15.83 -8.84
N GLU A 119 4.33 -16.02 -7.52
CA GLU A 119 5.49 -16.34 -6.68
C GLU A 119 6.17 -17.64 -7.15
N SER A 120 5.40 -18.70 -7.38
CA SER A 120 5.93 -19.97 -7.92
C SER A 120 6.50 -19.85 -9.34
N LYS A 121 6.02 -18.91 -10.16
CA LYS A 121 6.61 -18.64 -11.47
C LYS A 121 7.93 -17.87 -11.38
N ILE A 122 8.06 -16.98 -10.41
CA ILE A 122 9.30 -16.24 -10.15
C ILE A 122 10.38 -17.22 -9.70
N ASP A 123 10.08 -18.11 -8.75
CA ASP A 123 11.04 -19.11 -8.25
C ASP A 123 11.58 -20.03 -9.36
N ASN A 124 10.71 -20.43 -10.31
CA ASN A 124 11.10 -21.24 -11.47
C ASN A 124 11.92 -20.48 -12.52
N LEU A 125 11.91 -19.15 -12.52
CA LEU A 125 12.71 -18.32 -13.44
C LEU A 125 14.06 -17.91 -12.83
N SER A 126 14.20 -18.02 -11.51
CA SER A 126 15.44 -17.74 -10.77
C SER A 126 16.29 -18.98 -10.48
N SER A 127 15.87 -20.16 -10.98
CA SER A 127 16.60 -21.44 -10.91
C SER A 127 17.16 -21.81 -12.27
#